data_AF-A0A822ZB13-F1
#
_entry.id   AF-A0A822ZB13-F1
#
_cell.length_a   1.000
_cell.length_b   1.000
_cell.length_c   1.000
_cell.angle_alpha   90.00
_cell.angle_beta   90.00
_cell.angle_gamma   90.00
#
_symmetry.space_group_name_H-M   'P 1'
#
loop_
_entity.id
_entity.type
_entity.pdbx_description
1 polymer ?
#
loop_
_entity_poly.entity_id
_entity_poly.type
_entity_poly.pdbx_seq_one_letter_code
_entity_poly.pdbx_strand_id
1 'polypeptide(L)'
;MLSGVGPAEHLRSHNIKVMPDHPMVGQGMSDNPINMASTFPPHLCIEISLAQVIGITLRKLSTWLISLARECRVTFKRGLHTYMVGKVILGPIATGHLELRNRNPDENPSVTFNYFKEAS
;
A
#
# COMPACT_ATOMS: atom_id res chain seq x y z
N MET A 1 -2.99 19.01 13.08
CA MET A 1 -1.98 19.02 12.01
C MET A 1 -1.99 20.41 11.37
N LEU A 2 -1.74 20.63 10.07
CA LEU A 2 -1.41 21.98 9.57
C LEU A 2 -2.44 23.07 9.92
N SER A 3 -3.73 22.74 9.98
CA SER A 3 -4.81 23.67 10.40
C SER A 3 -4.92 23.90 11.92
N GLY A 4 -4.05 23.31 12.74
CA GLY A 4 -4.06 23.43 14.20
C GLY A 4 -4.87 22.36 14.96
N VAL A 5 -5.58 21.45 14.29
CA VAL A 5 -6.40 20.39 14.94
C VAL A 5 -5.65 19.06 14.98
N GLY A 6 -5.26 18.56 16.16
CA GLY A 6 -4.54 17.29 16.33
C GLY A 6 -3.78 17.20 17.66
N PRO A 7 -2.83 16.25 17.82
CA PRO A 7 -2.11 16.06 19.09
C PRO A 7 -1.32 17.30 19.50
N ALA A 8 -1.66 17.89 20.65
CA ALA A 8 -1.12 19.19 21.05
C ALA A 8 0.41 19.24 21.11
N GLU A 9 1.08 18.22 21.64
CA GLU A 9 2.56 18.17 21.73
C GLU A 9 3.22 18.16 20.35
N HIS A 10 2.71 17.32 19.44
CA HIS A 10 3.18 17.25 18.05
C HIS A 10 2.99 18.58 17.31
N LEU A 11 1.88 19.27 17.53
CA LEU A 11 1.66 20.57 16.90
C LEU A 11 2.58 21.66 17.45
N ARG A 12 2.84 21.65 18.75
CA ARG A 12 3.78 22.58 19.37
C ARG A 12 5.22 22.36 18.88
N SER A 13 5.66 21.11 18.71
CA SER A 13 7.01 20.82 18.20
C SER A 13 7.24 21.37 16.78
N HIS A 14 6.17 21.48 15.99
CA HIS A 14 6.18 22.09 14.66
C HIS A 14 5.81 23.59 14.65
N ASN A 15 5.75 24.28 15.79
CA ASN A 15 5.36 25.69 15.89
C ASN A 15 4.00 26.01 15.25
N ILE A 16 3.03 25.10 15.41
CA ILE A 16 1.65 25.27 14.94
C ILE A 16 0.78 25.67 16.13
N LYS A 17 -0.05 26.70 15.94
CA LYS A 17 -1.05 27.09 16.95
C LYS A 17 -2.06 25.96 17.14
N VAL A 18 -2.13 25.45 18.36
CA VAL A 18 -3.04 24.39 18.75
C VAL A 18 -4.46 24.96 18.84
N MET A 19 -5.36 24.49 17.98
CA MET A 19 -6.82 24.53 18.16
C MET A 19 -7.21 23.37 19.13
N PRO A 20 -8.48 23.10 19.49
CA PRO A 20 -8.79 22.07 20.49
C PRO A 20 -7.98 20.78 20.31
N ASP A 21 -7.35 20.32 21.40
CA ASP A 21 -6.46 19.15 21.38
C ASP A 21 -7.26 17.92 20.94
N HIS A 22 -6.75 17.23 19.91
CA HIS A 22 -7.42 16.08 19.33
C HIS A 22 -6.41 14.95 19.10
N PRO A 23 -6.08 14.16 20.13
CA PRO A 23 -4.98 13.19 20.08
C PRO A 23 -5.17 12.08 19.05
N MET A 24 -6.41 11.81 18.63
CA MET A 24 -6.71 10.78 17.63
C MET A 24 -6.48 11.21 16.17
N VAL A 25 -6.17 12.48 15.90
CA VAL A 25 -5.89 12.93 14.52
C VAL A 25 -4.58 12.31 14.04
N GLY A 26 -4.63 11.62 12.89
CA GLY A 26 -3.49 10.90 12.32
C GLY A 26 -3.32 9.47 12.87
N GLN A 27 -4.12 9.04 13.83
CA GLN A 27 -4.07 7.67 14.39
C GLN A 27 -4.98 6.71 13.61
N GLY A 28 -4.76 5.41 13.78
CA GLY A 28 -5.60 4.38 13.17
C GLY A 28 -5.36 4.18 11.67
N MET A 29 -4.20 4.61 11.16
CA MET A 29 -3.84 4.44 9.76
C MET A 29 -3.70 2.94 9.46
N SER A 30 -4.44 2.42 8.49
CA SER A 30 -4.37 1.02 8.10
C SER A 30 -4.34 0.92 6.57
N ASP A 31 -3.58 -0.05 6.08
CA ASP A 31 -3.52 -0.41 4.68
C ASP A 31 -3.44 -1.93 4.56
N ASN A 32 -3.98 -2.47 3.48
CA ASN A 32 -4.02 -3.91 3.25
C ASN A 32 -2.70 -4.37 2.60
N PRO A 33 -1.89 -5.21 3.26
CA PRO A 33 -0.66 -5.68 2.66
C PRO A 33 -0.96 -6.57 1.45
N ILE A 34 -0.15 -6.42 0.40
CA ILE A 34 -0.19 -7.25 -0.80
C ILE A 34 1.09 -8.09 -0.86
N ASN A 35 0.94 -9.40 -0.73
CA ASN A 35 2.03 -10.34 -0.96
C ASN A 35 2.00 -10.77 -2.43
N MET A 36 3.12 -10.59 -3.14
CA MET A 36 3.20 -10.82 -4.59
C MET A 36 4.25 -11.87 -4.91
N ALA A 37 3.90 -12.79 -5.81
CA ALA A 37 4.83 -13.75 -6.40
C ALA A 37 4.90 -13.54 -7.92
N SER A 38 6.10 -13.63 -8.47
CA SER A 38 6.38 -13.55 -9.91
C SER A 38 6.90 -14.90 -10.40
N THR A 39 6.38 -15.40 -11.52
CA THR A 39 6.91 -16.60 -12.18
C THR A 39 7.32 -16.28 -13.62
N PHE A 40 8.36 -16.94 -14.11
CA PHE A 40 8.92 -16.70 -15.44
C PHE A 40 8.75 -17.97 -16.29
N PRO A 41 7.71 -18.06 -17.13
CA PRO A 41 7.53 -19.21 -17.99
C PRO A 41 8.54 -19.17 -19.15
N PRO A 42 9.45 -20.15 -19.29
CA PRO A 42 10.54 -20.09 -20.27
C PRO A 42 10.10 -20.22 -21.74
N HIS A 43 8.86 -20.67 -22.00
CA HIS A 43 8.41 -21.01 -23.36
C HIS A 43 6.99 -20.54 -23.69
N LEU A 44 6.40 -19.63 -22.89
CA LEU A 44 5.03 -19.15 -23.13
C LEU A 44 5.03 -17.63 -23.32
N CYS A 45 4.68 -17.19 -24.53
CA CYS A 45 4.32 -15.80 -24.76
C CYS A 45 2.90 -15.56 -24.25
N ILE A 46 2.79 -14.82 -23.15
CA ILE A 46 1.52 -14.38 -22.59
C ILE A 46 1.19 -12.97 -23.11
N GLU A 47 -0.07 -12.74 -23.45
CA GLU A 47 -0.56 -11.42 -23.83
C GLU A 47 -0.62 -10.49 -22.61
N ILE A 48 -0.40 -9.19 -22.86
CA ILE A 48 -0.54 -8.16 -21.83
C ILE A 48 -2.02 -7.92 -21.58
N SER A 49 -2.45 -8.01 -20.34
CA SER A 49 -3.77 -7.56 -19.93
C SER A 49 -3.68 -6.69 -18.68
N LEU A 50 -4.75 -5.96 -18.39
CA LEU A 50 -4.98 -5.42 -17.06
C LEU A 50 -5.50 -6.54 -16.16
N ALA A 51 -5.59 -6.28 -14.84
CA ALA A 51 -6.30 -7.18 -13.94
C ALA A 51 -7.75 -7.38 -14.41
N GLN A 52 -8.10 -8.61 -14.79
CA GLN A 52 -9.44 -8.95 -15.31
C GLN A 52 -10.21 -9.89 -14.39
N VAL A 53 -9.51 -10.70 -13.59
CA VAL A 53 -10.11 -11.77 -12.79
C VAL A 53 -9.72 -11.64 -11.32
N ILE A 54 -10.70 -11.81 -10.44
CA ILE A 54 -10.56 -11.64 -8.99
C ILE A 54 -11.07 -12.90 -8.30
N GLY A 55 -10.26 -13.47 -7.40
CA GLY A 55 -10.64 -14.61 -6.56
C GLY A 55 -11.04 -14.14 -5.15
N ILE A 56 -12.33 -14.15 -4.84
CA ILE A 56 -12.83 -13.79 -3.51
C ILE A 56 -12.98 -15.06 -2.67
N THR A 57 -12.40 -15.11 -1.47
CA THR A 57 -12.61 -16.22 -0.52
C THR A 57 -13.30 -15.75 0.76
N LEU A 58 -14.11 -16.63 1.35
CA LEU A 58 -15.00 -16.33 2.48
C LEU A 58 -14.27 -16.09 3.81
N ARG A 59 -12.97 -16.43 3.92
CA ARG A 59 -12.18 -16.34 5.17
C ARG A 59 -11.31 -15.08 5.29
N LYS A 60 -11.85 -13.89 4.99
CA LYS A 60 -11.12 -12.60 5.05
C LYS A 60 -9.84 -12.55 4.19
N LEU A 61 -9.84 -13.25 3.05
CA LEU A 61 -8.74 -13.21 2.10
C LEU A 61 -9.33 -12.80 0.75
N SER A 62 -8.72 -11.83 0.08
CA SER A 62 -8.97 -11.60 -1.35
C SER A 62 -7.70 -11.94 -2.09
N THR A 63 -7.75 -12.94 -2.96
CA THR A 63 -6.63 -13.30 -3.83
C THR A 63 -6.87 -12.64 -5.18
N TRP A 64 -5.92 -11.86 -5.66
CA TRP A 64 -6.02 -11.16 -6.92
C TRP A 64 -5.04 -11.80 -7.91
N LEU A 65 -5.57 -12.31 -9.02
CA LEU A 65 -4.74 -12.80 -10.11
C LEU A 65 -4.52 -11.63 -11.07
N ILE A 66 -3.33 -11.03 -11.06
CA ILE A 66 -3.01 -9.91 -11.97
C ILE A 66 -2.02 -10.42 -13.02
N SER A 67 -2.53 -10.81 -14.19
CA SER A 67 -1.67 -11.05 -15.35
C SER A 67 -1.14 -9.70 -15.85
N LEU A 68 0.16 -9.44 -15.71
CA LEU A 68 0.84 -8.35 -16.42
C LEU A 68 1.96 -8.97 -17.26
N ALA A 69 1.72 -9.14 -18.57
CA ALA A 69 2.81 -9.40 -19.51
C ALA A 69 3.41 -8.07 -19.98
N ARG A 70 4.70 -8.05 -20.38
CA ARG A 70 5.25 -6.98 -21.24
C ARG A 70 6.00 -7.62 -22.42
N GLU A 71 5.45 -7.36 -23.61
CA GLU A 71 5.85 -7.59 -25.02
C GLU A 71 6.54 -8.90 -25.46
N CYS A 72 5.82 -9.67 -26.29
CA CYS A 72 6.38 -10.70 -27.18
C CYS A 72 6.28 -10.18 -28.63
N ARG A 73 7.41 -9.73 -29.20
CA ARG A 73 7.65 -9.79 -30.64
C ARG A 73 8.86 -10.69 -30.84
N VAL A 74 8.67 -11.76 -31.60
CA VAL A 74 9.71 -12.71 -31.98
C VAL A 74 10.76 -11.99 -32.83
N THR A 75 11.75 -11.37 -32.19
CA THR A 75 13.12 -11.25 -32.70
C THR A 75 14.04 -10.97 -31.52
N PHE A 76 14.92 -11.93 -31.23
CA PHE A 76 16.02 -11.94 -30.28
C PHE A 76 16.48 -10.57 -29.70
N LYS A 77 15.82 -10.10 -28.62
CA LYS A 77 16.40 -9.26 -27.56
C LYS A 77 15.69 -9.62 -26.25
N ARG A 78 16.46 -9.91 -25.19
CA ARG A 78 16.02 -10.37 -23.85
C ARG A 78 14.81 -9.58 -23.31
N GLY A 79 13.60 -10.10 -23.49
CA GLY A 79 12.38 -9.64 -22.82
C GLY A 79 12.01 -10.64 -21.70
N LEU A 80 11.89 -10.14 -20.47
CA LEU A 80 11.56 -10.96 -19.30
C LEU A 80 10.03 -11.01 -19.14
N HIS A 81 9.41 -12.09 -19.62
CA HIS A 81 7.97 -12.33 -19.42
C HIS A 81 7.73 -12.86 -18.00
N THR A 82 7.00 -12.11 -17.18
CA THR A 82 6.63 -12.52 -15.83
C THR A 82 5.12 -12.64 -15.69
N TYR A 83 4.67 -13.57 -14.88
CA TYR A 83 3.31 -13.69 -14.43
C TYR A 83 3.24 -13.36 -12.94
N MET A 84 2.37 -12.41 -12.57
CA MET A 84 2.25 -11.96 -11.19
C MET A 84 0.98 -12.49 -10.53
N VAL A 85 1.11 -12.97 -9.31
CA VAL A 85 -0.02 -13.35 -8.45
C VAL A 85 0.09 -12.57 -7.16
N GLY A 86 -0.97 -11.82 -6.86
CA GLY A 86 -1.06 -10.99 -5.66
C GLY A 86 -2.08 -11.54 -4.68
N LYS A 87 -1.76 -11.48 -3.39
CA LYS A 87 -2.71 -11.77 -2.32
C LYS A 87 -2.85 -10.54 -1.44
N VAL A 88 -4.04 -9.95 -1.44
CA VAL A 88 -4.39 -8.83 -0.58
C VAL A 88 -4.99 -9.41 0.70
N ILE A 89 -4.37 -9.12 1.84
CA ILE A 89 -4.90 -9.51 3.15
C ILE A 89 -5.90 -8.42 3.55
N LEU A 90 -7.19 -8.75 3.58
CA LEU A 90 -8.24 -7.79 3.88
C LEU A 90 -8.34 -7.56 5.40
N GLY A 91 -8.41 -6.30 5.81
CA GLY A 91 -8.65 -5.94 7.21
C GLY A 91 -7.58 -6.46 8.15
N PRO A 92 -6.28 -6.20 7.91
CA PRO A 92 -5.29 -6.40 8.94
C PRO A 92 -5.67 -5.54 10.15
N ILE A 93 -5.57 -6.12 11.34
CA ILE A 93 -5.86 -5.41 12.59
C ILE A 93 -4.76 -4.37 12.87
N ALA A 94 -3.59 -4.57 12.26
CA ALA A 94 -2.47 -3.64 12.34
C ALA A 94 -2.89 -2.22 11.90
N THR A 95 -2.65 -1.28 12.82
CA THR A 95 -2.78 0.15 12.59
C THR A 95 -1.44 0.82 12.90
N GLY A 96 -1.17 1.93 12.21
CA GLY A 96 -0.10 2.84 12.54
C GLY A 96 -0.62 4.27 12.62
N HIS A 97 0.25 5.21 12.29
CA HIS A 97 -0.03 6.64 12.46
C HIS A 97 0.56 7.47 11.32
N LEU A 98 0.01 8.67 11.18
CA LEU A 98 0.46 9.72 10.29
C LEU A 98 0.92 10.91 11.13
N GLU A 99 2.10 11.42 10.80
CA GLU A 99 2.73 12.56 11.45
C GLU A 99 3.25 13.58 10.44
N LEU A 100 3.19 14.86 10.80
CA LEU A 100 3.83 15.91 10.01
C LEU A 100 5.36 15.77 10.07
N ARG A 101 6.02 15.92 8.93
CA ARG A 101 7.49 16.07 8.87
C ARG A 101 7.91 17.53 8.94
N ASN A 102 7.09 18.40 8.37
CA ASN A 102 7.28 19.84 8.34
C ASN A 102 5.93 20.53 8.12
N ARG A 103 5.98 21.84 7.85
CA ARG A 103 4.79 22.70 7.67
C ARG A 103 4.42 22.94 6.21
N ASN A 104 5.18 22.40 5.26
CA ASN A 104 4.95 22.56 3.84
C ASN A 104 3.83 21.60 3.41
N PRO A 105 2.64 22.08 2.99
CA PRO A 105 1.54 21.21 2.59
C PRO A 105 1.83 20.43 1.30
N ASP A 106 2.81 20.85 0.51
CA ASP A 106 3.20 20.17 -0.73
C ASP A 106 4.15 18.98 -0.47
N GLU A 107 4.59 18.78 0.77
CA GLU A 107 5.46 17.67 1.16
C GLU A 107 4.69 16.56 1.88
N ASN A 108 5.05 15.32 1.57
CA ASN A 108 4.39 14.15 2.14
C ASN A 108 4.64 14.03 3.66
N PRO A 109 3.61 13.71 4.46
CA PRO A 109 3.78 13.38 5.86
C PRO A 109 4.51 12.04 6.03
N SER A 110 4.93 11.76 7.27
CA SER A 110 5.39 10.43 7.67
C SER A 110 4.16 9.55 7.91
N VAL A 111 4.13 8.34 7.35
CA VAL A 111 3.02 7.39 7.53
C VAL A 111 3.57 6.01 7.85
N THR A 112 2.98 5.36 8.83
CA THR A 112 3.24 3.97 9.17
C THR A 112 1.93 3.18 9.18
N PHE A 113 1.99 1.92 8.74
CA PHE A 113 0.86 0.99 8.75
C PHE A 113 1.11 -0.24 9.64
N ASN A 114 2.35 -0.45 10.08
CA ASN A 114 2.72 -1.54 10.98
C ASN A 114 2.39 -2.96 10.44
N TYR A 115 2.60 -3.19 9.15
CA TYR A 115 2.35 -4.48 8.50
C TYR A 115 2.92 -5.65 9.33
N PHE A 116 2.06 -6.65 9.58
CA PHE A 116 2.40 -7.91 10.27
C PHE A 116 2.89 -7.78 11.73
N LYS A 117 2.69 -6.62 12.40
CA LYS A 117 2.98 -6.48 13.84
C LYS A 117 2.02 -7.25 14.75
N GLU A 118 0.80 -7.50 14.28
CA GLU A 118 -0.18 -8.37 14.97
C GLU A 118 -0.31 -9.68 14.20
N ALA A 119 -0.32 -10.81 14.92
CA ALA A 119 -0.45 -12.12 14.31
C ALA A 119 -1.85 -12.28 13.70
N SER A 120 -1.91 -12.53 12.39
CA SER A 120 -3.13 -12.79 11.61
C SER A 120 -3.66 -14.20 11.80
#